data_AF-A0A3D5N5J7-F1
#
_entry.id   AF-A0A3D5N5J7-F1
#
_cell.length_a   1.000
_cell.length_b   1.000
_cell.length_c   1.000
_cell.angle_alpha   90.00
_cell.angle_beta   90.00
_cell.angle_gamma   90.00
#
_symmetry.space_group_name_H-M   'P 1'
#
loop_
_entity.id
_entity.type
_entity.pdbx_description
1 polymer ?
#
loop_
_entity_poly.entity_id
_entity_poly.type
_entity_poly.pdbx_seq_one_letter_code
_entity_poly.pdbx_strand_id
1 'polypeptide(L)'
;MGTKFGVQSKLLISFAVVGLMAVVSAVVGGVSFTKFGDALTTITEEKLPPIAAAQRLATGSAEIVAIAPRIVAAANTEEEIAINDELAVRLSALVTDINEIEATGFMPEVIASINDSRNLLQGTLEQLHTVTQERFSVSNEKTEKLTEFQNLAKRYADTLKPVLSYTQNDISQGGQYAASFAEDSSRQYSESKEQILETFLKLASAIDTRTPILEIERLGSAASNMIIASTTETQAVRLSIIPVRIRGVYTDALDKLEALDNDRLKTFYVDLIDKMQALSIGDDSLPDLRKRELAATESSQALVVQSAEYATAMRN
;
A
#
# COMPACT_ATOMS: atom_id res chain seq x y z
N MET A 1 -62.99 -50.57 78.58
CA MET A 1 -63.90 -49.66 77.84
C MET A 1 -63.30 -49.42 76.45
N GLY A 2 -63.77 -50.17 75.45
CA GLY A 2 -63.25 -50.08 74.08
C GLY A 2 -64.29 -49.41 73.17
N THR A 3 -64.09 -48.14 72.84
CA THR A 3 -64.89 -47.46 71.83
C THR A 3 -64.54 -48.04 70.45
N LYS A 4 -65.41 -48.90 69.93
CA LYS A 4 -65.30 -49.44 68.57
C LYS A 4 -65.53 -48.31 67.57
N PHE A 5 -64.45 -47.70 67.07
CA PHE A 5 -64.51 -46.81 65.91
C PHE A 5 -65.01 -47.60 64.70
N GLY A 6 -66.23 -47.30 64.26
CA GLY A 6 -66.86 -47.93 63.11
C GLY A 6 -66.07 -47.68 61.82
N VAL A 7 -66.08 -48.65 60.92
CA VAL A 7 -65.37 -48.61 59.62
C VAL A 7 -65.71 -47.33 58.84
N GLN A 8 -66.94 -46.82 58.96
CA GLN A 8 -67.40 -45.56 58.35
C GLN A 8 -66.61 -44.32 58.82
N SER A 9 -66.28 -44.21 60.12
CA SER A 9 -65.52 -43.07 60.64
C SER A 9 -64.06 -43.11 60.21
N LYS A 10 -63.46 -44.31 60.15
CA LYS A 10 -62.10 -44.48 59.61
C LYS A 10 -62.01 -44.13 58.12
N LEU A 11 -63.04 -44.47 57.33
CA LEU A 11 -63.10 -44.17 55.90
C LEU A 11 -63.25 -42.67 55.62
N LEU A 12 -64.07 -41.97 56.41
CA LEU A 12 -64.24 -40.51 56.35
C LEU A 12 -62.96 -39.75 56.69
N ILE A 13 -62.23 -40.18 57.73
CA ILE A 13 -60.95 -39.57 58.11
C ILE A 13 -59.90 -39.77 57.01
N SER A 14 -59.81 -40.97 56.43
CA SER A 14 -58.88 -41.24 55.31
C SER A 14 -59.20 -40.37 54.09
N PHE A 15 -60.48 -40.19 53.74
CA PHE A 15 -60.89 -39.30 52.65
C PHE A 15 -60.55 -37.83 52.94
N ALA A 16 -60.76 -37.36 54.17
CA ALA A 16 -60.42 -36.00 54.58
C ALA A 16 -58.90 -35.74 54.50
N VAL A 17 -58.08 -36.71 54.92
CA VAL A 17 -56.61 -36.60 54.86
C VAL A 17 -56.11 -36.59 53.41
N VAL A 18 -56.65 -37.45 52.55
CA VAL A 18 -56.28 -37.46 51.12
C VAL A 18 -56.72 -36.16 50.43
N GLY A 19 -57.92 -35.66 50.73
CA GLY A 19 -58.38 -34.36 50.23
C GLY A 19 -57.48 -33.21 50.67
N LEU A 20 -57.03 -33.22 51.93
CA LEU A 20 -56.12 -32.19 52.47
C LEU A 20 -54.74 -32.28 51.81
N MET A 21 -54.22 -33.49 51.57
CA MET A 21 -52.97 -33.68 50.82
C MET A 21 -53.08 -33.16 49.38
N ALA A 22 -54.22 -33.34 48.71
CA ALA A 22 -54.45 -32.81 47.37
C ALA A 22 -54.42 -31.27 47.36
N VAL A 23 -55.05 -30.62 48.34
CA VAL A 23 -55.03 -29.15 48.49
C VAL A 23 -53.61 -28.64 48.76
N VAL A 24 -52.87 -29.27 49.68
CA VAL A 24 -51.47 -28.89 49.96
C VAL A 24 -50.60 -29.06 48.72
N SER A 25 -50.79 -30.14 47.96
CA SER A 25 -50.05 -30.39 46.72
C SER A 25 -50.37 -29.35 45.65
N ALA A 26 -51.63 -28.92 45.55
CA ALA A 26 -52.04 -27.85 44.64
C ALA A 26 -51.42 -26.50 45.03
N VAL A 27 -51.34 -26.17 46.32
CA VAL A 27 -50.70 -24.95 46.82
C VAL A 27 -49.19 -24.98 46.57
N VAL A 28 -48.51 -26.08 46.89
CA VAL A 28 -47.07 -26.25 46.65
C VAL A 28 -46.76 -26.22 45.14
N GLY A 29 -47.62 -26.85 44.34
CA GLY A 29 -47.56 -26.79 42.88
C GLY A 29 -47.68 -25.35 42.38
N GLY A 30 -48.67 -24.60 42.86
CA GLY A 30 -48.88 -23.19 42.52
C GLY A 30 -47.69 -22.30 42.90
N VAL A 31 -47.17 -22.42 44.13
CA VAL A 31 -46.00 -21.65 44.62
C VAL A 31 -44.72 -22.02 43.86
N SER A 32 -44.55 -23.30 43.52
CA SER A 32 -43.41 -23.74 42.71
C SER A 32 -43.51 -23.21 41.29
N PHE A 33 -44.71 -23.22 40.70
CA PHE A 33 -44.94 -22.73 39.36
C PHE A 33 -44.74 -21.20 39.26
N THR A 34 -45.14 -20.44 40.28
CA THR A 34 -44.84 -19.00 40.34
C THR A 34 -43.35 -18.74 40.51
N LYS A 35 -42.63 -19.47 41.38
CA LYS A 35 -41.17 -19.35 41.48
C LYS A 35 -40.44 -19.72 40.19
N PHE A 36 -40.89 -20.76 39.48
CA PHE A 36 -40.35 -21.11 38.17
C PHE A 36 -40.68 -20.04 37.12
N GLY A 37 -41.89 -19.46 37.17
CA GLY A 37 -42.28 -18.30 36.37
C GLY A 37 -41.35 -17.12 36.61
N ASP A 38 -41.14 -16.72 37.86
CA ASP A 38 -40.27 -15.60 38.23
C ASP A 38 -38.81 -15.84 37.80
N ALA A 39 -38.30 -17.06 37.94
CA ALA A 39 -36.96 -17.42 37.47
C ALA A 39 -36.86 -17.42 35.94
N LEU A 40 -37.90 -17.86 35.23
CA LEU A 40 -37.95 -17.83 33.77
C LEU A 40 -38.10 -16.40 33.25
N THR A 41 -38.89 -15.55 33.91
CA THR A 41 -39.00 -14.11 33.63
C THR A 41 -37.67 -13.41 33.89
N THR A 42 -36.96 -13.71 34.98
CA THR A 42 -35.61 -13.19 35.27
C THR A 42 -34.60 -13.60 34.17
N ILE A 43 -34.65 -14.85 33.68
CA ILE A 43 -33.77 -15.31 32.60
C ILE A 43 -34.15 -14.66 31.25
N THR A 44 -35.44 -14.50 30.98
CA THR A 44 -35.95 -14.06 29.67
C THR A 44 -35.94 -12.53 29.53
N GLU A 45 -36.19 -11.78 30.60
CA GLU A 45 -36.22 -10.31 30.62
C GLU A 45 -34.89 -9.67 31.04
N GLU A 46 -34.08 -10.27 31.94
CA GLU A 46 -32.84 -9.63 32.41
C GLU A 46 -31.54 -10.17 31.76
N LYS A 47 -31.51 -11.41 31.27
CA LYS A 47 -30.24 -12.05 30.82
C LYS A 47 -30.13 -12.27 29.31
N LEU A 48 -31.24 -12.41 28.58
CA LEU A 48 -31.23 -12.60 27.11
C LEU A 48 -30.86 -11.33 26.31
N PRO A 49 -31.38 -10.13 26.63
CA PRO A 49 -31.06 -8.92 25.86
C PRO A 49 -29.56 -8.53 25.85
N PRO A 50 -28.83 -8.57 26.98
CA PRO A 50 -27.40 -8.25 27.01
C PRO A 50 -26.53 -9.23 26.20
N ILE A 51 -26.86 -10.52 26.18
CA ILE A 51 -26.11 -11.53 25.42
C ILE A 51 -26.27 -11.32 23.92
N ALA A 52 -27.49 -11.01 23.46
CA ALA A 52 -27.75 -10.70 22.06
C ALA A 52 -27.02 -9.43 21.61
N ALA A 53 -26.99 -8.40 22.45
CA ALA A 53 -26.26 -7.16 22.17
C ALA A 53 -24.74 -7.38 22.16
N ALA A 54 -24.19 -8.16 23.11
CA ALA A 54 -22.78 -8.55 23.10
C ALA A 54 -22.41 -9.40 21.86
N GLN A 55 -23.31 -10.27 21.40
CA GLN A 55 -23.10 -11.03 20.15
C GLN A 55 -23.10 -10.12 18.92
N ARG A 56 -23.98 -9.11 18.87
CA ARG A 56 -23.96 -8.09 17.81
C ARG A 56 -22.67 -7.28 17.84
N LEU A 57 -22.23 -6.80 19.01
CA LEU A 57 -20.94 -6.14 19.21
C LEU A 57 -19.77 -7.00 18.69
N ALA A 58 -19.73 -8.29 19.05
CA ALA A 58 -18.69 -9.21 18.61
C ALA A 58 -18.71 -9.47 17.09
N THR A 59 -19.90 -9.48 16.48
CA THR A 59 -20.06 -9.65 15.04
C THR A 59 -19.67 -8.37 14.30
N GLY A 60 -20.19 -7.22 14.72
CA GLY A 60 -19.92 -5.91 14.11
C GLY A 60 -18.44 -5.53 14.19
N SER A 61 -17.78 -5.78 15.33
CA SER A 61 -16.33 -5.56 15.44
C SER A 61 -15.51 -6.48 14.51
N ALA A 62 -15.93 -7.73 14.32
CA ALA A 62 -15.28 -8.63 13.37
C ALA A 62 -15.51 -8.21 11.90
N GLU A 63 -16.71 -7.75 11.56
CA GLU A 63 -17.04 -7.21 10.23
C GLU A 63 -16.19 -5.96 9.93
N ILE A 64 -16.03 -5.06 10.89
CA ILE A 64 -15.19 -3.86 10.74
C ILE A 64 -13.73 -4.24 10.43
N VAL A 65 -13.16 -5.20 11.15
CA VAL A 65 -11.79 -5.68 10.89
C VAL A 65 -11.66 -6.32 9.51
N ALA A 66 -12.69 -7.02 9.05
CA ALA A 66 -12.70 -7.61 7.72
C ALA A 66 -12.73 -6.55 6.59
N ILE A 67 -13.15 -5.32 6.89
CA ILE A 67 -13.15 -4.19 5.95
C ILE A 67 -11.75 -3.54 5.85
N ALA A 68 -10.98 -3.48 6.93
CA ALA A 68 -9.70 -2.76 6.95
C ALA A 68 -8.70 -3.20 5.84
N PRO A 69 -8.50 -4.51 5.56
CA PRO A 69 -7.66 -4.94 4.43
C PRO A 69 -8.17 -4.47 3.06
N ARG A 70 -9.47 -4.26 2.89
CA ARG A 70 -10.07 -3.79 1.63
C ARG A 70 -9.67 -2.34 1.36
N ILE A 71 -9.54 -1.50 2.39
CA ILE A 71 -9.01 -0.12 2.27
C ILE A 71 -7.60 -0.15 1.66
N VAL A 72 -6.73 -1.01 2.20
CA VAL A 72 -5.35 -1.15 1.69
C VAL A 72 -5.31 -1.68 0.26
N ALA A 73 -6.24 -2.56 -0.09
CA ALA A 73 -6.33 -3.21 -1.40
C ALA A 73 -7.04 -2.36 -2.47
N ALA A 74 -7.68 -1.25 -2.09
CA ALA A 74 -8.36 -0.36 -3.03
C ALA A 74 -7.41 0.12 -4.14
N ALA A 75 -7.90 0.18 -5.37
CA ALA A 75 -7.11 0.52 -6.54
C ALA A 75 -6.92 2.04 -6.72
N ASN A 76 -7.83 2.85 -6.18
CA ASN A 76 -7.85 4.30 -6.31
C ASN A 76 -8.62 4.96 -5.17
N THR A 77 -8.57 6.29 -5.13
CA THR A 77 -9.24 7.12 -4.14
C THR A 77 -10.75 6.92 -4.13
N GLU A 78 -11.40 6.79 -5.29
CA GLU A 78 -12.86 6.64 -5.37
C GLU A 78 -13.35 5.32 -4.76
N GLU A 79 -12.66 4.22 -5.06
CA GLU A 79 -12.96 2.90 -4.48
C GLU A 79 -12.72 2.90 -2.97
N GLU A 80 -11.63 3.52 -2.52
CA GLU A 80 -11.30 3.62 -1.11
C GLU A 80 -12.35 4.42 -0.33
N ILE A 81 -12.80 5.56 -0.87
CA ILE A 81 -13.86 6.37 -0.25
C ILE A 81 -15.15 5.56 -0.11
N ALA A 82 -15.54 4.79 -1.12
CA ALA A 82 -16.73 3.95 -1.05
C ALA A 82 -16.62 2.87 0.04
N ILE A 83 -15.43 2.28 0.22
CA ILE A 83 -15.16 1.32 1.30
C ILE A 83 -15.19 2.02 2.67
N ASN A 84 -14.67 3.25 2.77
CA ASN A 84 -14.67 4.02 3.99
C ASN A 84 -16.08 4.47 4.40
N ASP A 85 -16.96 4.78 3.43
CA ASP A 85 -18.38 5.07 3.67
C ASP A 85 -19.11 3.82 4.22
N GLU A 86 -18.83 2.63 3.67
CA GLU A 86 -19.34 1.36 4.22
C GLU A 86 -18.87 1.16 5.66
N LEU A 87 -17.60 1.45 5.93
CA LEU A 87 -17.01 1.35 7.26
C LEU A 87 -17.67 2.32 8.26
N ALA A 88 -17.93 3.56 7.85
CA ALA A 88 -18.58 4.56 8.71
C ALA A 88 -19.98 4.11 9.15
N VAL A 89 -20.75 3.47 8.27
CA VAL A 89 -22.05 2.89 8.61
C VAL A 89 -21.89 1.78 9.66
N ARG A 90 -20.89 0.91 9.53
CA ARG A 90 -20.62 -0.18 10.50
C ARG A 90 -20.16 0.36 11.86
N LEU A 91 -19.31 1.38 11.87
CA LEU A 91 -18.89 2.05 13.11
C LEU A 91 -20.08 2.69 13.83
N SER A 92 -21.00 3.31 13.11
CA SER A 92 -22.24 3.87 13.68
C SER A 92 -23.15 2.79 14.27
N ALA A 93 -23.29 1.64 13.59
CA ALA A 93 -24.02 0.49 14.11
C ALA A 93 -23.37 -0.06 15.40
N LEU A 94 -22.04 -0.15 15.42
CA LEU A 94 -21.29 -0.60 16.60
C LEU A 94 -21.52 0.31 17.82
N VAL A 95 -21.55 1.64 17.61
CA VAL A 95 -21.87 2.61 18.66
C VAL A 95 -23.28 2.36 19.22
N THR A 96 -24.23 2.08 18.34
CA THR A 96 -25.62 1.77 18.74
C THR A 96 -25.67 0.51 19.60
N ASP A 97 -24.98 -0.56 19.20
CA ASP A 97 -24.89 -1.80 19.98
C ASP A 97 -24.26 -1.57 21.36
N ILE A 98 -23.20 -0.76 21.47
CA ILE A 98 -22.57 -0.44 22.77
C ILE A 98 -23.53 0.32 23.69
N ASN A 99 -24.24 1.32 23.15
CA ASN A 99 -25.22 2.10 23.92
C ASN A 99 -26.38 1.22 24.42
N GLU A 100 -26.81 0.23 23.64
CA GLU A 100 -27.81 -0.74 24.08
C GLU A 100 -27.30 -1.60 25.23
N ILE A 101 -26.04 -2.07 25.20
CA ILE A 101 -25.44 -2.82 26.31
C ILE A 101 -25.35 -1.94 27.57
N GLU A 102 -24.93 -0.68 27.43
CA GLU A 102 -24.85 0.27 28.54
C GLU A 102 -26.21 0.52 29.19
N ALA A 103 -27.28 0.63 28.40
CA ALA A 103 -28.64 0.80 28.90
C ALA A 103 -29.16 -0.38 29.74
N THR A 104 -28.56 -1.57 29.61
CA THR A 104 -28.89 -2.73 30.47
C THR A 104 -28.34 -2.64 31.89
N GLY A 105 -27.54 -1.61 32.20
CA GLY A 105 -26.84 -1.48 33.48
C GLY A 105 -25.65 -2.44 33.62
N PHE A 106 -25.11 -2.92 32.49
CA PHE A 106 -23.92 -3.77 32.46
C PHE A 106 -22.72 -3.04 33.07
N MET A 107 -21.79 -3.80 33.67
CA MET A 107 -20.67 -3.30 34.47
C MET A 107 -19.99 -2.05 33.85
N PRO A 108 -20.06 -0.86 34.51
CA PRO A 108 -19.58 0.39 33.92
C PRO A 108 -18.09 0.37 33.53
N GLU A 109 -17.27 -0.34 34.29
CA GLU A 109 -15.83 -0.49 34.02
C GLU A 109 -15.57 -1.25 32.70
N VAL A 110 -16.38 -2.28 32.42
CA VAL A 110 -16.27 -3.06 31.17
C VAL A 110 -16.74 -2.22 29.98
N ILE A 111 -17.83 -1.47 30.15
CA ILE A 111 -18.34 -0.55 29.12
C ILE A 111 -17.33 0.56 28.82
N ALA A 112 -16.65 1.09 29.82
CA ALA A 112 -15.55 2.05 29.62
C ALA A 112 -14.43 1.44 28.78
N SER A 113 -13.98 0.22 29.10
CA SER A 113 -12.94 -0.48 28.33
C SER A 113 -13.34 -0.76 26.87
N ILE A 114 -14.61 -1.12 26.63
CA ILE A 114 -15.16 -1.32 25.28
C ILE A 114 -15.16 0.01 24.51
N ASN A 115 -15.61 1.10 25.14
CA ASN A 115 -15.62 2.43 24.53
C ASN A 115 -14.20 2.92 24.19
N ASP A 116 -13.22 2.69 25.07
CA ASP A 116 -11.81 3.03 24.83
C ASP A 116 -11.27 2.26 23.63
N SER A 117 -11.50 0.94 23.58
CA SER A 117 -11.08 0.08 22.47
C SER A 117 -11.77 0.48 21.16
N ARG A 118 -13.06 0.86 21.19
CA ARG A 118 -13.78 1.42 20.03
C ARG A 118 -13.12 2.69 19.53
N ASN A 119 -12.82 3.64 20.43
CA ASN A 119 -12.21 4.91 20.05
C ASN A 119 -10.83 4.70 19.40
N LEU A 120 -10.04 3.78 19.96
CA LEU A 120 -8.75 3.38 19.40
C LEU A 120 -8.90 2.70 18.03
N LEU A 121 -9.88 1.81 17.86
CA LEU A 121 -10.21 1.20 16.57
C LEU A 121 -10.58 2.26 15.53
N GLN A 122 -11.50 3.16 15.86
CA GLN A 122 -11.93 4.23 14.95
C GLN A 122 -10.74 5.11 14.54
N GLY A 123 -9.95 5.59 15.49
CA GLY A 123 -8.78 6.42 15.20
C GLY A 123 -7.73 5.70 14.34
N THR A 124 -7.56 4.39 14.54
CA THR A 124 -6.66 3.56 13.71
C THR A 124 -7.15 3.46 12.27
N LEU A 125 -8.46 3.30 12.07
CA LEU A 125 -9.07 3.21 10.75
C LEU A 125 -9.05 4.57 10.02
N GLU A 126 -9.22 5.68 10.73
CA GLU A 126 -9.05 7.03 10.19
C GLU A 126 -7.60 7.30 9.75
N GLN A 127 -6.63 6.82 10.52
CA GLN A 127 -5.21 6.84 10.12
C GLN A 127 -4.97 5.96 8.90
N LEU A 128 -5.60 4.77 8.84
CA LEU A 128 -5.47 3.86 7.70
C LEU A 128 -6.00 4.50 6.40
N HIS A 129 -7.16 5.16 6.49
CA HIS A 129 -7.72 5.95 5.39
C HIS A 129 -6.72 7.02 4.92
N THR A 130 -6.21 7.83 5.86
CA THR A 130 -5.28 8.93 5.56
C THR A 130 -4.00 8.45 4.87
N VAL A 131 -3.33 7.43 5.43
CA VAL A 131 -2.10 6.86 4.86
C VAL A 131 -2.37 6.24 3.48
N THR A 132 -3.54 5.64 3.27
CA THR A 132 -3.91 5.06 1.98
C THR A 132 -4.14 6.15 0.93
N GLN A 133 -4.79 7.26 1.28
CA GLN A 133 -4.94 8.42 0.40
C GLN A 133 -3.59 9.07 0.05
N GLU A 134 -2.69 9.23 1.03
CA GLU A 134 -1.33 9.69 0.80
C GLU A 134 -0.57 8.77 -0.17
N ARG A 135 -0.71 7.44 -0.01
CA ARG A 135 -0.11 6.45 -0.93
C ARG A 135 -0.60 6.65 -2.36
N PHE A 136 -1.90 6.91 -2.58
CA PHE A 136 -2.43 7.20 -3.91
C PHE A 136 -1.86 8.50 -4.49
N SER A 137 -1.81 9.56 -3.70
CA SER A 137 -1.21 10.84 -4.12
C SER A 137 0.25 10.65 -4.54
N VAL A 138 1.07 9.98 -3.73
CA VAL A 138 2.47 9.68 -4.04
C VAL A 138 2.61 8.80 -5.29
N SER A 139 1.73 7.80 -5.45
CA SER A 139 1.73 6.92 -6.63
C SER A 139 1.41 7.68 -7.93
N ASN A 140 0.44 8.60 -7.88
CA ASN A 140 0.08 9.44 -9.01
C ASN A 140 1.23 10.39 -9.38
N GLU A 141 1.80 11.09 -8.39
CA GLU A 141 2.96 11.97 -8.59
C GLU A 141 4.16 11.22 -9.19
N LYS A 142 4.45 10.02 -8.68
CA LYS A 142 5.50 9.15 -9.21
C LYS A 142 5.25 8.79 -10.68
N THR A 143 4.00 8.50 -11.05
CA THR A 143 3.62 8.14 -12.43
C THR A 143 3.81 9.31 -13.39
N GLU A 144 3.42 10.51 -12.96
CA GLU A 144 3.61 11.75 -13.73
C GLU A 144 5.11 12.04 -13.94
N LYS A 145 5.90 12.05 -12.87
CA LYS A 145 7.34 12.28 -12.92
C LYS A 145 8.10 11.21 -13.69
N LEU A 146 7.65 9.95 -13.64
CA LEU A 146 8.25 8.88 -14.44
C LEU A 146 8.02 9.11 -15.93
N THR A 147 6.81 9.55 -16.30
CA THR A 147 6.49 9.90 -17.69
C THR A 147 7.34 11.07 -18.17
N GLU A 148 7.49 12.11 -17.35
CA GLU A 148 8.37 13.24 -17.64
C GLU A 148 9.83 12.78 -17.82
N PHE A 149 10.35 11.98 -16.89
CA PHE A 149 11.70 11.45 -16.95
C PHE A 149 11.94 10.61 -18.22
N GLN A 150 11.01 9.73 -18.58
CA GLN A 150 11.11 8.91 -19.80
C GLN A 150 11.14 9.77 -21.07
N ASN A 151 10.39 10.87 -21.11
CA ASN A 151 10.44 11.83 -22.21
C ASN A 151 11.80 12.55 -22.28
N LEU A 152 12.37 12.94 -21.14
CA LEU A 152 13.72 13.53 -21.07
C LEU A 152 14.79 12.54 -21.51
N ALA A 153 14.75 11.29 -21.02
CA ALA A 153 15.65 10.21 -21.40
C ALA A 153 15.56 9.89 -22.90
N LYS A 154 14.35 9.90 -23.47
CA LYS A 154 14.14 9.75 -24.91
C LYS A 154 14.79 10.89 -25.70
N ARG A 155 14.59 12.14 -25.28
CA ARG A 155 15.23 13.32 -25.89
C ARG A 155 16.76 13.22 -25.80
N TYR A 156 17.28 12.76 -24.66
CA TYR A 156 18.70 12.53 -24.44
C TYR A 156 19.29 11.61 -25.50
N ALA A 157 18.65 10.46 -25.75
CA ALA A 157 19.10 9.49 -26.73
C ALA A 157 18.88 9.96 -28.18
N ASP A 158 17.73 10.56 -28.48
CA ASP A 158 17.35 10.95 -29.85
C ASP A 158 18.25 12.07 -30.41
N THR A 159 18.73 12.99 -29.57
CA THR A 159 19.60 14.09 -30.01
C THR A 159 21.00 13.64 -30.44
N LEU A 160 21.52 12.51 -29.93
CA LEU A 160 22.82 11.96 -30.36
C LEU A 160 22.73 11.16 -31.66
N LYS A 161 21.55 10.67 -32.04
CA LYS A 161 21.38 9.78 -33.21
C LYS A 161 21.94 10.35 -34.52
N PRO A 162 21.67 11.61 -34.90
CA PRO A 162 22.22 12.17 -36.13
C PRO A 162 23.75 12.19 -36.10
N VAL A 163 24.32 12.51 -34.94
CA VAL A 163 25.77 12.61 -34.78
C VAL A 163 26.45 11.24 -34.87
N LEU A 164 25.88 10.27 -34.18
CA LEU A 164 26.31 8.88 -34.26
C LEU A 164 26.13 8.30 -35.66
N SER A 165 25.11 8.72 -36.42
CA SER A 165 24.87 8.27 -37.78
C SER A 165 25.91 8.81 -38.76
N TYR A 166 26.18 10.13 -38.76
CA TYR A 166 27.16 10.69 -39.70
C TYR A 166 28.58 10.22 -39.38
N THR A 167 28.98 10.18 -38.11
CA THR A 167 30.31 9.70 -37.73
C THR A 167 30.50 8.23 -38.09
N GLN A 168 29.46 7.40 -37.95
CA GLN A 168 29.50 6.01 -38.39
C GLN A 168 29.68 5.88 -39.91
N ASN A 169 29.02 6.75 -40.68
CA ASN A 169 29.15 6.77 -42.12
C ASN A 169 30.57 7.17 -42.55
N ASP A 170 31.12 8.25 -41.98
CA ASP A 170 32.48 8.70 -42.26
C ASP A 170 33.54 7.67 -41.86
N ILE A 171 33.35 7.00 -40.71
CA ILE A 171 34.22 5.89 -40.29
C ILE A 171 34.15 4.72 -41.29
N SER A 172 32.95 4.34 -41.72
CA SER A 172 32.76 3.27 -42.68
C SER A 172 33.38 3.60 -44.04
N GLN A 173 33.18 4.81 -44.54
CA GLN A 173 33.76 5.27 -45.81
C GLN A 173 35.28 5.32 -45.73
N GLY A 174 35.85 5.90 -44.67
CA GLY A 174 37.30 5.96 -44.47
C GLY A 174 37.92 4.58 -44.31
N GLY A 175 37.24 3.66 -43.60
CA GLY A 175 37.67 2.27 -43.47
C GLY A 175 37.64 1.50 -44.79
N GLN A 176 36.58 1.65 -45.59
CA GLN A 176 36.49 1.06 -46.94
C GLN A 176 37.56 1.64 -47.87
N TYR A 177 37.80 2.95 -47.79
CA TYR A 177 38.84 3.61 -48.55
C TYR A 177 40.22 3.05 -48.19
N ALA A 178 40.54 2.94 -46.89
CA ALA A 178 41.79 2.32 -46.43
C ALA A 178 41.93 0.85 -46.88
N ALA A 179 40.85 0.07 -46.81
CA ALA A 179 40.83 -1.32 -47.27
C ALA A 179 41.13 -1.44 -48.78
N SER A 180 40.69 -0.49 -49.60
CA SER A 180 40.93 -0.51 -51.04
C SER A 180 42.43 -0.46 -51.41
N PHE A 181 43.29 0.16 -50.60
CA PHE A 181 44.75 0.16 -50.79
C PHE A 181 45.39 -1.19 -50.42
N ALA A 182 44.78 -1.92 -49.47
CA ALA A 182 45.21 -3.27 -49.12
C ALA A 182 44.82 -4.27 -50.23
N GLU A 183 43.66 -4.07 -50.87
CA GLU A 183 43.20 -4.88 -52.00
C GLU A 183 43.98 -4.58 -53.29
N ASP A 184 44.27 -3.30 -53.56
CA ASP A 184 45.05 -2.85 -54.71
C ASP A 184 46.11 -1.82 -54.28
N SER A 185 47.32 -2.31 -54.04
CA SER A 185 48.45 -1.47 -53.64
C SER A 185 48.93 -0.52 -54.73
N SER A 186 48.47 -0.62 -55.99
CA SER A 186 48.82 0.33 -57.05
C SER A 186 48.13 1.68 -56.87
N ARG A 187 47.01 1.72 -56.12
CA ARG A 187 46.22 2.92 -55.84
C ARG A 187 47.01 4.03 -55.15
N GLN A 188 48.04 3.66 -54.37
CA GLN A 188 48.92 4.61 -53.69
C GLN A 188 49.69 5.53 -54.66
N TYR A 189 49.81 5.12 -55.94
CA TYR A 189 50.49 5.88 -56.98
C TYR A 189 49.52 6.58 -57.94
N SER A 190 48.26 6.14 -58.01
CA SER A 190 47.24 6.72 -58.89
C SER A 190 46.36 7.78 -58.24
N GLU A 191 46.18 7.72 -56.92
CA GLU A 191 45.40 8.69 -56.16
C GLU A 191 46.26 9.88 -55.69
N SER A 192 45.65 11.06 -55.57
CA SER A 192 46.37 12.25 -55.10
C SER A 192 46.68 12.15 -53.61
N LYS A 193 47.86 12.63 -53.21
CA LYS A 193 48.27 12.64 -51.79
C LYS A 193 47.31 13.50 -50.96
N GLU A 194 46.79 14.57 -51.56
CA GLU A 194 45.81 15.46 -50.97
C GLU A 194 44.50 14.73 -50.63
N GLN A 195 43.96 13.92 -51.55
CA GLN A 195 42.73 13.14 -51.33
C GLN A 195 42.92 12.06 -50.27
N ILE A 196 44.08 11.39 -50.29
CA ILE A 196 44.45 10.40 -49.26
C ILE A 196 44.46 11.08 -47.88
N LEU A 197 45.20 12.20 -47.76
CA LEU A 197 45.32 12.94 -46.51
C LEU A 197 43.96 13.45 -46.02
N GLU A 198 43.15 14.04 -46.90
CA GLU A 198 41.81 14.55 -46.57
C GLU A 198 40.91 13.43 -46.02
N THR A 199 40.91 12.26 -46.67
CA THR A 199 40.08 11.13 -46.24
C THR A 199 40.52 10.58 -44.88
N PHE A 200 41.83 10.45 -44.66
CA PHE A 200 42.35 10.00 -43.36
C PHE A 200 42.14 11.03 -42.25
N LEU A 201 42.26 12.33 -42.52
CA LEU A 201 41.93 13.39 -41.57
C LEU A 201 40.44 13.39 -41.21
N LYS A 202 39.55 13.21 -42.21
CA LYS A 202 38.11 13.07 -41.99
C LYS A 202 37.79 11.85 -41.12
N LEU A 203 38.42 10.70 -41.40
CA LEU A 203 38.28 9.48 -40.61
C LEU A 203 38.73 9.70 -39.15
N ALA A 204 39.91 10.30 -38.94
CA ALA A 204 40.44 10.59 -37.62
C ALA A 204 39.51 11.52 -36.83
N SER A 205 39.03 12.60 -37.45
CA SER A 205 38.07 13.53 -36.85
C SER A 205 36.74 12.86 -36.50
N ALA A 206 36.24 11.95 -37.35
CA ALA A 206 35.01 11.21 -37.08
C ALA A 206 35.16 10.25 -35.88
N ILE A 207 36.31 9.60 -35.71
CA ILE A 207 36.62 8.75 -34.54
C ILE A 207 36.71 9.59 -33.27
N ASP A 208 37.44 10.70 -33.33
CA ASP A 208 37.65 11.62 -32.21
C ASP A 208 36.33 12.21 -31.71
N THR A 209 35.47 12.66 -32.64
CA THR A 209 34.14 13.19 -32.33
C THR A 209 33.19 12.12 -31.77
N ARG A 210 33.26 10.89 -32.28
CA ARG A 210 32.33 9.81 -31.91
C ARG A 210 32.52 9.29 -30.49
N THR A 211 33.77 9.19 -30.04
CA THR A 211 34.13 8.56 -28.76
C THR A 211 33.43 9.20 -27.55
N PRO A 212 33.55 10.52 -27.30
CA PRO A 212 32.86 11.16 -26.18
C PRO A 212 31.34 11.04 -26.28
N ILE A 213 30.79 11.03 -27.50
CA ILE A 213 29.34 10.93 -27.74
C ILE A 213 28.82 9.54 -27.37
N LEU A 214 29.55 8.47 -27.68
CA LEU A 214 29.22 7.12 -27.22
C LEU A 214 29.26 7.01 -25.69
N GLU A 215 30.23 7.66 -25.04
CA GLU A 215 30.30 7.66 -23.58
C GLU A 215 29.13 8.41 -22.95
N ILE A 216 28.77 9.58 -23.49
CA ILE A 216 27.60 10.36 -23.08
C ILE A 216 26.32 9.53 -23.24
N GLU A 217 26.14 8.86 -24.38
CA GLU A 217 25.00 7.96 -24.62
C GLU A 217 24.94 6.85 -23.55
N ARG A 218 26.07 6.15 -23.34
CA ARG A 218 26.17 5.06 -22.37
C ARG A 218 25.85 5.52 -20.96
N LEU A 219 26.36 6.68 -20.54
CA LEU A 219 26.12 7.25 -19.22
C LEU A 219 24.65 7.64 -19.04
N GLY A 220 24.04 8.29 -20.03
CA GLY A 220 22.61 8.62 -19.99
C GLY A 220 21.71 7.39 -19.94
N SER A 221 22.04 6.36 -20.73
CA SER A 221 21.36 5.06 -20.71
C SER A 221 21.51 4.36 -19.34
N ALA A 222 22.71 4.41 -18.74
CA ALA A 222 22.95 3.86 -17.41
C ALA A 222 22.14 4.58 -16.31
N ALA A 223 22.14 5.93 -16.31
CA ALA A 223 21.34 6.72 -15.39
C ALA A 223 19.84 6.43 -15.55
N SER A 224 19.35 6.39 -16.79
CA SER A 224 17.95 6.11 -17.11
C SER A 224 17.51 4.74 -16.61
N ASN A 225 18.32 3.71 -16.84
CA ASN A 225 18.03 2.36 -16.35
C ASN A 225 17.99 2.29 -14.82
N MET A 226 18.91 2.98 -14.13
CA MET A 226 18.92 3.02 -12.67
C MET A 226 17.69 3.72 -12.10
N ILE A 227 17.25 4.82 -12.71
CA ILE A 227 16.03 5.52 -12.29
C ILE A 227 14.79 4.71 -12.55
N ILE A 228 14.63 4.15 -13.75
CA ILE A 228 13.47 3.32 -14.06
C ILE A 228 13.41 2.11 -13.12
N ALA A 229 14.54 1.44 -12.87
CA ALA A 229 14.61 0.35 -11.91
C ALA A 229 14.24 0.78 -10.48
N SER A 230 14.65 1.98 -10.06
CA SER A 230 14.31 2.51 -8.72
C SER A 230 12.81 2.62 -8.49
N THR A 231 12.00 2.86 -9.52
CA THR A 231 10.54 3.02 -9.37
C THR A 231 9.81 1.75 -8.94
N THR A 232 10.46 0.59 -9.09
CA THR A 232 9.91 -0.73 -8.72
C THR A 232 10.72 -1.43 -7.62
N GLU A 233 11.84 -0.83 -7.19
CA GLU A 233 12.67 -1.35 -6.11
C GLU A 233 11.89 -1.44 -4.79
N THR A 234 12.15 -2.50 -4.01
CA THR A 234 11.45 -2.78 -2.74
C THR A 234 12.36 -2.62 -1.53
N GLN A 235 13.68 -2.56 -1.73
CA GLN A 235 14.65 -2.44 -0.65
C GLN A 235 14.99 -0.97 -0.37
N ALA A 236 14.60 -0.46 0.79
CA ALA A 236 14.87 0.91 1.22
C ALA A 236 16.37 1.28 1.22
N VAL A 237 17.25 0.31 1.54
CA VAL A 237 18.72 0.50 1.48
C VAL A 237 19.18 0.78 0.05
N ARG A 238 18.66 0.04 -0.95
CA ARG A 238 19.02 0.25 -2.36
C ARG A 238 18.53 1.61 -2.85
N LEU A 239 17.28 1.96 -2.54
CA LEU A 239 16.70 3.28 -2.85
C LEU A 239 17.51 4.44 -2.25
N SER A 240 18.23 4.22 -1.16
CA SER A 240 19.08 5.25 -0.52
C SER A 240 20.44 5.43 -1.20
N ILE A 241 20.93 4.41 -1.89
CA ILE A 241 22.25 4.45 -2.57
C ILE A 241 22.10 4.91 -4.03
N ILE A 242 20.97 4.61 -4.67
CA ILE A 242 20.69 4.95 -6.08
C ILE A 242 20.96 6.44 -6.40
N PRO A 243 20.46 7.44 -5.64
CA PRO A 243 20.70 8.85 -5.92
C PRO A 243 22.18 9.24 -5.94
N VAL A 244 22.99 8.63 -5.05
CA VAL A 244 24.44 8.88 -4.99
C VAL A 244 25.13 8.36 -6.25
N ARG A 245 24.78 7.15 -6.68
CA ARG A 245 25.34 6.55 -7.90
C ARG A 245 24.96 7.35 -9.15
N ILE A 246 23.70 7.79 -9.22
CA ILE A 246 23.21 8.58 -10.35
C ILE A 246 23.91 9.93 -10.41
N ARG A 247 24.15 10.58 -9.27
CA ARG A 247 24.94 11.82 -9.21
C ARG A 247 26.30 11.65 -9.87
N GLY A 248 26.99 10.55 -9.56
CA GLY A 248 28.27 10.21 -10.18
C GLY A 248 28.15 10.06 -11.70
N VAL A 249 27.14 9.33 -12.18
CA VAL A 249 26.92 9.15 -13.63
C VAL A 249 26.62 10.46 -14.36
N TYR A 250 25.83 11.35 -13.77
CA TYR A 250 25.59 12.67 -14.36
C TYR A 250 26.83 13.54 -14.34
N THR A 251 27.63 13.48 -13.27
CA THR A 251 28.93 14.20 -13.20
C THR A 251 29.86 13.72 -14.30
N ASP A 252 30.02 12.39 -14.45
CA ASP A 252 30.83 11.81 -15.51
C ASP A 252 30.31 12.24 -16.90
N ALA A 253 28.99 12.32 -17.10
CA ALA A 253 28.41 12.74 -18.37
C ALA A 253 28.69 14.21 -18.67
N LEU A 254 28.62 15.08 -17.65
CA LEU A 254 28.98 16.50 -17.76
C LEU A 254 30.46 16.68 -18.11
N ASP A 255 31.35 15.91 -17.48
CA ASP A 255 32.78 15.94 -17.79
C ASP A 255 33.06 15.53 -19.25
N LYS A 256 32.33 14.54 -19.79
CA LYS A 256 32.45 14.16 -21.21
C LYS A 256 31.89 15.20 -22.17
N LEU A 257 30.91 16.00 -21.75
CA LEU A 257 30.40 17.10 -22.56
C LEU A 257 31.43 18.21 -22.73
N GLU A 258 32.31 18.45 -21.75
CA GLU A 258 33.35 19.48 -21.87
C GLU A 258 34.32 19.22 -23.03
N ALA A 259 34.54 17.96 -23.37
CA ALA A 259 35.38 17.54 -24.49
C ALA A 259 34.73 17.76 -25.87
N LEU A 260 33.48 18.23 -25.94
CA LEU A 260 32.81 18.50 -27.20
C LEU A 260 33.06 19.94 -27.68
N ASP A 261 33.36 20.07 -28.98
CA ASP A 261 33.53 21.37 -29.63
C ASP A 261 32.19 22.12 -29.87
N ASN A 262 31.06 21.42 -29.75
CA ASN A 262 29.75 21.99 -30.06
C ASN A 262 29.08 22.62 -28.81
N ASP A 263 29.25 23.92 -28.63
CA ASP A 263 28.68 24.68 -27.50
C ASP A 263 27.16 24.58 -27.40
N ARG A 264 26.45 24.54 -28.53
CA ARG A 264 24.99 24.39 -28.53
C ARG A 264 24.57 23.02 -27.99
N LEU A 265 25.30 21.98 -28.37
CA LEU A 265 25.06 20.62 -27.89
C LEU A 265 25.36 20.51 -26.40
N LYS A 266 26.49 21.09 -25.94
CA LYS A 266 26.84 21.17 -24.53
C LYS A 266 25.73 21.80 -23.70
N THR A 267 25.30 23.02 -24.05
CA THR A 267 24.23 23.73 -23.34
C THR A 267 22.93 22.93 -23.30
N PHE A 268 22.57 22.28 -24.41
CA PHE A 268 21.37 21.43 -24.46
C PHE A 268 21.45 20.24 -23.48
N TYR A 269 22.58 19.53 -23.43
CA TYR A 269 22.73 18.39 -22.53
C TYR A 269 22.88 18.80 -21.07
N VAL A 270 23.50 19.93 -20.78
CA VAL A 270 23.55 20.48 -19.41
C VAL A 270 22.14 20.74 -18.89
N ASP A 271 21.29 21.44 -19.66
CA ASP A 271 19.88 21.67 -19.30
C ASP A 271 19.09 20.35 -19.16
N LEU A 272 19.34 19.40 -20.05
CA LEU A 272 18.65 18.11 -20.02
C LEU A 272 19.04 17.26 -18.81
N ILE A 273 20.35 17.20 -18.49
CA ILE A 273 20.88 16.51 -17.33
C ILE A 273 20.36 17.15 -16.05
N ASP A 274 20.30 18.48 -15.97
CA ASP A 274 19.76 19.19 -14.81
C ASP A 274 18.30 18.81 -14.53
N LYS A 275 17.45 18.80 -15.57
CA LYS A 275 16.05 18.35 -15.46
C LYS A 275 15.93 16.88 -15.07
N MET A 276 16.74 16.01 -15.67
CA MET A 276 16.76 14.60 -15.31
C MET A 276 17.23 14.41 -13.86
N GLN A 277 18.21 15.20 -13.42
CA GLN A 277 18.76 15.15 -12.07
C GLN A 277 17.74 15.60 -11.02
N ALA A 278 16.94 16.63 -11.30
CA ALA A 278 15.86 17.07 -10.43
C ALA A 278 14.81 15.97 -10.17
N LEU A 279 14.54 15.12 -11.16
CA LEU A 279 13.62 13.98 -11.01
C LEU A 279 14.28 12.74 -10.35
N SER A 280 15.61 12.75 -10.21
CA SER A 280 16.42 11.58 -9.86
C SER A 280 17.04 11.63 -8.48
N ILE A 281 17.22 12.84 -7.94
CA ILE A 281 18.02 13.09 -6.74
C ILE A 281 17.31 14.10 -5.85
N GLY A 282 17.33 13.83 -4.55
CA GLY A 282 16.79 14.73 -3.52
C GLY A 282 15.38 14.38 -3.13
N ASP A 283 14.75 15.30 -2.41
CA ASP A 283 13.37 15.19 -1.99
C ASP A 283 12.46 15.23 -3.23
N ASP A 284 11.35 14.51 -3.19
CA ASP A 284 10.40 14.41 -4.31
C ASP A 284 10.96 13.82 -5.61
N SER A 285 12.17 13.24 -5.57
CA SER A 285 12.70 12.44 -6.67
C SER A 285 11.99 11.10 -6.80
N LEU A 286 12.09 10.46 -7.96
CA LEU A 286 11.50 9.13 -8.21
C LEU A 286 11.91 8.07 -7.17
N PRO A 287 13.20 7.95 -6.77
CA PRO A 287 13.59 7.06 -5.68
C PRO A 287 12.97 7.43 -4.33
N ASP A 288 12.81 8.72 -4.03
CA ASP A 288 12.22 9.20 -2.78
C ASP A 288 10.71 8.93 -2.71
N LEU A 289 9.98 9.21 -3.79
CA LEU A 289 8.56 8.88 -3.92
C LEU A 289 8.33 7.37 -3.73
N ARG A 290 9.21 6.54 -4.30
CA ARG A 290 9.14 5.09 -4.07
C ARG A 290 9.37 4.70 -2.61
N LYS A 291 10.28 5.36 -1.90
CA LYS A 291 10.47 5.13 -0.45
C LYS A 291 9.22 5.49 0.34
N ARG A 292 8.60 6.65 0.05
CA ARG A 292 7.36 7.08 0.70
C ARG A 292 6.21 6.10 0.46
N GLU A 293 6.06 5.60 -0.76
CA GLU A 293 5.06 4.58 -1.09
C GLU A 293 5.26 3.27 -0.31
N LEU A 294 6.52 2.82 -0.15
CA LEU A 294 6.85 1.65 0.66
C LEU A 294 6.55 1.88 2.15
N ALA A 295 6.93 3.04 2.68
CA ALA A 295 6.67 3.41 4.08
C ALA A 295 5.16 3.52 4.37
N ALA A 296 4.38 4.09 3.45
CA ALA A 296 2.93 4.13 3.54
C ALA A 296 2.34 2.71 3.52
N THR A 297 2.85 1.82 2.66
CA THR A 297 2.43 0.42 2.59
C THR A 297 2.71 -0.34 3.90
N GLU A 298 3.89 -0.15 4.48
CA GLU A 298 4.26 -0.74 5.78
C GLU A 298 3.37 -0.20 6.91
N SER A 299 3.14 1.10 6.93
CA SER A 299 2.25 1.76 7.91
C SER A 299 0.81 1.25 7.79
N SER A 300 0.27 1.14 6.58
CA SER A 300 -1.06 0.55 6.34
C SER A 300 -1.18 -0.88 6.88
N GLN A 301 -0.15 -1.71 6.68
CA GLN A 301 -0.15 -3.09 7.20
C GLN A 301 -0.16 -3.13 8.73
N ALA A 302 0.64 -2.27 9.37
CA ALA A 302 0.66 -2.17 10.84
C ALA A 302 -0.69 -1.71 11.39
N LEU A 303 -1.32 -0.72 10.77
CA LEU A 303 -2.64 -0.21 11.16
C LEU A 303 -3.74 -1.27 11.02
N VAL A 304 -3.69 -2.11 9.98
CA VAL A 304 -4.63 -3.25 9.85
C VAL A 304 -4.48 -4.22 11.02
N VAL A 305 -3.25 -4.59 11.40
CA VAL A 305 -3.00 -5.47 12.55
C VAL A 305 -3.51 -4.84 13.85
N GLN A 306 -3.19 -3.56 14.07
CA GLN A 306 -3.62 -2.83 15.25
C GLN A 306 -5.16 -2.71 15.35
N SER A 307 -5.85 -2.51 14.22
CA SER A 307 -7.31 -2.50 14.18
C SER A 307 -7.90 -3.85 14.63
N ALA A 308 -7.27 -4.97 14.25
CA ALA A 308 -7.71 -6.30 14.68
C ALA A 308 -7.50 -6.53 16.18
N GLU A 309 -6.43 -6.00 16.76
CA GLU A 309 -6.16 -6.06 18.21
C GLU A 309 -7.23 -5.31 19.00
N TYR A 310 -7.57 -4.07 18.62
CA TYR A 310 -8.60 -3.28 19.31
C TYR A 310 -10.00 -3.89 19.17
N ALA A 311 -10.33 -4.44 18.01
CA ALA A 311 -11.58 -5.18 17.84
C ALA A 311 -11.66 -6.44 18.70
N THR A 312 -10.53 -7.14 18.88
CA THR A 312 -10.44 -8.30 19.77
C THR A 312 -10.58 -7.88 21.24
N ALA A 313 -9.99 -6.76 21.63
CA ALA A 313 -10.11 -6.22 22.99
C ALA A 313 -11.54 -5.85 23.36
N MET A 314 -12.39 -5.39 22.42
CA MET A 314 -13.81 -5.14 22.68
C MET A 314 -14.63 -6.41 22.97
N ARG A 315 -14.12 -7.59 22.61
CA ARG A 315 -14.84 -8.87 22.71
C ARG A 315 -14.51 -9.66 23.98
N ASN A 316 -13.43 -9.29 24.68
CA ASN A 316 -12.90 -9.98 25.85
C ASN A 316 -13.14 -9.16 27.11
#